data_AF-A0A3G2SXW2-F1
#
_entry.id   AF-A0A3G2SXW2-F1
#
_cell.length_a   1.000
_cell.length_b   1.000
_cell.length_c   1.000
_cell.angle_alpha   90.00
_cell.angle_beta   90.00
_cell.angle_gamma   90.00
#
_symmetry.space_group_name_H-M   'P 1'
#
loop_
_entity.id
_entity.type
_entity.pdbx_description
1 polymer ?
#
loop_
_entity_poly.entity_id
_entity_poly.type
_entity_poly.pdbx_seq_one_letter_code
_entity_poly.pdbx_strand_id
1 'polypeptide(L)'
;MLNFELKEKWGENSLILGFTQIPTTLIYAQKELGLSSIEINILLNLLTHWWKKEEFPYPSQAGIAYRMGVSTRTVQRTLAGLETKGFITRNKTSRDNSKYKGRSIYDLSPLVKILEEKAPDLDIVKKIKKNKRLAK
;
A
#
# COMPACT_ATOMS: atom_id res chain seq x y z
N MET A 1 18.97 -7.16 14.88
CA MET A 1 19.50 -5.86 14.43
C MET A 1 18.41 -4.93 13.90
N LEU A 2 17.59 -5.32 12.90
CA LEU A 2 16.58 -4.42 12.30
C LEU A 2 15.60 -3.80 13.33
N ASN A 3 15.07 -4.59 14.27
CA ASN A 3 14.18 -4.08 15.31
C ASN A 3 14.86 -3.13 16.31
N PHE A 4 16.18 -3.23 16.47
CA PHE A 4 16.92 -2.37 17.39
C PHE A 4 17.13 -0.98 16.79
N GLU A 5 17.59 -0.90 15.54
CA GLU A 5 17.73 0.37 14.82
C GLU A 5 16.39 1.11 14.68
N LEU A 6 15.29 0.39 14.43
CA LEU A 6 13.96 1.01 14.40
C LEU A 6 13.56 1.61 15.75
N LYS A 7 13.85 0.92 16.86
CA LYS A 7 13.58 1.42 18.21
C LYS A 7 14.44 2.63 18.55
N GLU A 8 15.71 2.64 18.17
CA GLU A 8 16.58 3.80 18.35
C GLU A 8 16.07 5.01 17.55
N LYS A 9 15.61 4.79 16.32
CA LYS A 9 15.11 5.85 15.45
C LYS A 9 13.78 6.45 15.91
N TRP A 10 12.84 5.61 16.35
CA TRP A 10 11.44 6.03 16.55
C TRP A 10 10.98 5.97 18.02
N GLY A 11 11.72 5.30 18.90
CA GLY A 11 11.30 4.98 20.25
C GLY A 11 10.26 3.86 20.31
N GLU A 12 10.14 3.20 21.46
CA GLU A 12 9.24 2.05 21.64
C GLU A 12 7.76 2.43 21.51
N ASN A 13 7.37 3.56 22.09
CA ASN A 13 5.96 4.02 22.10
C ASN A 13 5.43 4.27 20.69
N SER A 14 6.26 4.82 19.79
CA SER A 14 5.88 5.08 18.40
C SER A 14 5.67 3.78 17.60
N LEU A 15 6.25 2.66 18.06
CA LEU A 15 6.19 1.35 17.42
C LEU A 15 5.15 0.42 18.06
N ILE A 16 4.34 0.90 19.00
CA ILE A 16 3.37 0.06 19.73
C ILE A 16 2.34 -0.60 18.80
N LEU A 17 2.01 0.04 17.67
CA LEU A 17 1.13 -0.51 16.63
C LEU A 17 1.89 -1.22 15.50
N GLY A 18 3.19 -1.43 15.68
CA GLY A 18 4.08 -2.07 14.72
C GLY A 18 4.67 -1.12 13.67
N PHE A 19 5.25 -1.71 12.63
CA PHE A 19 5.90 -1.01 11.52
C PHE A 19 5.54 -1.71 10.20
N THR A 20 5.25 -0.93 9.16
CA THR A 20 4.94 -1.46 7.82
C THR A 20 6.08 -1.10 6.87
N GLN A 21 6.65 -2.12 6.22
CA GLN A 21 7.62 -1.91 5.15
C GLN A 21 6.90 -1.60 3.83
N ILE A 22 7.27 -0.50 3.18
CA ILE A 22 6.68 -0.05 1.92
C ILE A 22 7.81 0.21 0.91
N PRO A 23 7.72 -0.31 -0.33
CA PRO A 23 8.67 0.04 -1.37
C PRO A 23 8.70 1.56 -1.59
N THR A 24 9.86 2.17 -1.40
CA THR A 24 10.01 3.63 -1.58
C THR A 24 9.73 4.07 -3.02
N THR A 25 9.89 3.17 -4.00
CA THR A 25 9.47 3.39 -5.38
C THR A 25 7.99 3.79 -5.49
N LEU A 26 7.09 3.16 -4.72
CA LEU A 26 5.66 3.51 -4.73
C LEU A 26 5.44 4.98 -4.32
N ILE A 27 6.18 5.43 -3.31
CA ILE A 27 6.06 6.78 -2.77
C ILE A 27 6.68 7.81 -3.72
N TYR A 28 7.89 7.54 -4.21
CA TYR A 28 8.63 8.48 -5.06
C TYR A 28 8.04 8.62 -6.45
N ALA A 29 7.48 7.53 -7.00
CA ALA A 29 6.93 7.52 -8.34
C ALA A 29 5.41 7.69 -8.39
N GLN A 30 4.72 8.03 -7.28
CA GLN A 30 3.26 8.13 -7.24
C GLN A 30 2.67 8.96 -8.38
N LYS A 31 3.30 10.09 -8.74
CA LYS A 31 2.86 10.95 -9.85
C LYS A 31 3.04 10.27 -11.20
N GLU A 32 4.19 9.65 -11.44
CA GLU A 32 4.49 8.93 -12.69
C GLU A 32 3.59 7.69 -12.86
N LEU A 33 3.19 7.07 -11.75
CA LEU A 33 2.23 5.97 -11.69
C LEU A 33 0.76 6.44 -11.85
N GLY A 34 0.50 7.74 -11.93
CA GLY A 34 -0.86 8.29 -12.04
C GLY A 34 -1.71 8.08 -10.78
N LEU A 35 -1.08 7.91 -9.62
CA LEU A 35 -1.74 7.74 -8.33
C LEU A 35 -1.93 9.09 -7.63
N SER A 36 -3.15 9.35 -7.17
CA SER A 36 -3.48 10.50 -6.32
C SER A 36 -3.07 10.25 -4.87
N SER A 37 -3.00 11.33 -4.07
CA SER A 37 -2.67 11.24 -2.65
C SER A 37 -3.65 10.36 -1.85
N ILE A 38 -4.95 10.37 -2.22
CA ILE A 38 -5.97 9.54 -1.57
C ILE A 38 -5.79 8.08 -1.95
N GLU A 39 -5.49 7.79 -3.22
CA GLU A 39 -5.19 6.42 -3.68
C GLU A 39 -3.98 5.83 -2.98
N ILE A 40 -2.89 6.61 -2.85
CA ILE A 40 -1.71 6.21 -2.10
C ILE A 40 -2.07 5.91 -0.65
N ASN A 41 -2.81 6.79 0.03
CA ASN A 41 -3.17 6.57 1.44
C ASN A 41 -4.04 5.30 1.62
N ILE A 42 -4.94 5.00 0.68
CA ILE A 42 -5.66 3.72 0.68
C ILE A 42 -4.72 2.54 0.48
N LEU A 43 -3.79 2.60 -0.49
CA LEU A 43 -2.80 1.53 -0.69
C LEU A 43 -1.96 1.30 0.56
N LEU A 44 -1.53 2.36 1.25
CA LEU A 44 -0.82 2.25 2.53
C LEU A 44 -1.66 1.51 3.58
N ASN A 45 -2.94 1.86 3.70
CA ASN A 45 -3.86 1.18 4.60
C ASN A 45 -4.05 -0.30 4.24
N LEU A 46 -4.04 -0.67 2.95
CA LEU A 46 -4.10 -2.07 2.53
C LEU A 46 -2.80 -2.80 2.85
N LEU A 47 -1.65 -2.19 2.55
CA LEU A 47 -0.31 -2.75 2.80
C LEU A 47 -0.06 -3.00 4.29
N THR A 48 -0.50 -2.11 5.19
CA THR A 48 -0.41 -2.33 6.65
C THR A 48 -1.20 -3.55 7.14
N HIS A 49 -2.22 -3.98 6.39
CA HIS A 49 -3.02 -5.17 6.69
C HIS A 49 -2.55 -6.41 5.90
N TRP A 50 -1.49 -6.30 5.10
CA TRP A 50 -0.93 -7.41 4.31
C TRP A 50 0.22 -8.08 5.06
N TRP A 51 -0.10 -8.92 6.05
CA TRP A 51 0.89 -9.48 6.97
C TRP A 51 1.67 -10.68 6.43
N LYS A 52 1.08 -11.44 5.50
CA LYS A 52 1.70 -12.61 4.86
C LYS A 52 1.51 -12.54 3.37
N LYS A 53 2.54 -12.92 2.62
CA LYS A 53 2.56 -12.88 1.15
C LYS A 53 1.41 -13.67 0.54
N GLU A 54 1.06 -14.81 1.13
CA GLU A 54 0.04 -15.74 0.65
C GLU A 54 -1.39 -15.35 1.08
N GLU A 55 -1.53 -14.32 1.92
CA GLU A 55 -2.82 -13.83 2.39
C GLU A 55 -3.18 -12.51 1.71
N PHE A 56 -4.47 -12.20 1.60
CA PHE A 56 -4.93 -10.91 1.11
C PHE A 56 -5.34 -10.01 2.28
N PRO A 57 -5.00 -8.71 2.27
CA PRO A 57 -5.54 -7.76 3.24
C PRO A 57 -7.06 -7.67 3.15
N TYR A 58 -7.71 -7.48 4.29
CA TYR A 58 -9.17 -7.38 4.41
C TYR A 58 -9.66 -6.30 5.41
N PRO A 59 -9.02 -5.11 5.48
CA PRO A 59 -9.53 -4.05 6.35
C PRO A 59 -10.94 -3.62 5.92
N SER A 60 -11.77 -3.27 6.91
CA SER A 60 -13.09 -2.70 6.61
C SER A 60 -12.92 -1.31 5.97
N GLN A 61 -13.76 -1.00 4.97
CA GLN A 61 -13.74 0.31 4.32
C GLN A 61 -14.07 1.44 5.30
N ALA A 62 -14.96 1.19 6.27
CA ALA A 62 -15.25 2.11 7.35
C ALA A 62 -14.02 2.36 8.24
N GLY A 63 -13.23 1.32 8.54
CA GLY A 63 -11.99 1.46 9.32
C GLY A 63 -10.90 2.24 8.58
N ILE A 64 -10.78 2.04 7.25
CA ILE A 64 -9.91 2.88 6.40
C ILE A 64 -10.39 4.34 6.46
N ALA A 65 -11.69 4.57 6.26
CA ALA A 65 -12.29 5.89 6.24
C ALA A 65 -12.07 6.66 7.54
N TYR A 66 -12.28 5.98 8.68
CA TYR A 66 -12.02 6.52 10.02
C TYR A 66 -10.56 6.96 10.19
N ARG A 67 -9.59 6.10 9.86
CA ARG A 67 -8.16 6.43 9.97
C ARG A 67 -7.74 7.58 9.05
N MET A 68 -8.37 7.67 7.88
CA MET A 68 -8.08 8.71 6.89
C MET A 68 -8.81 10.03 7.16
N GLY A 69 -9.80 10.07 8.06
CA GLY A 69 -10.63 11.25 8.29
C GLY A 69 -11.51 11.61 7.09
N VAL A 70 -11.98 10.62 6.31
CA VAL A 70 -12.83 10.83 5.13
C VAL A 70 -14.11 10.00 5.20
N SER A 71 -15.06 10.27 4.31
CA SER A 71 -16.28 9.45 4.22
C SER A 71 -15.99 8.03 3.72
N THR A 72 -16.78 7.04 4.14
CA THR A 72 -16.71 5.68 3.57
C THR A 72 -16.99 5.68 2.06
N ARG A 73 -17.82 6.61 1.57
CA ARG A 73 -18.08 6.78 0.14
C ARG A 73 -16.82 7.21 -0.62
N THR A 74 -15.98 8.05 -0.03
CA THR A 74 -14.68 8.43 -0.60
C THR A 74 -13.81 7.19 -0.77
N VAL A 75 -13.67 6.38 0.29
CA VAL A 75 -12.89 5.13 0.24
C VAL A 75 -13.41 4.18 -0.84
N GLN A 76 -14.72 4.00 -0.94
CA GLN A 76 -15.33 3.16 -1.97
C GLN A 76 -15.02 3.63 -3.39
N ARG A 77 -15.18 4.93 -3.66
CA ARG A 77 -14.89 5.50 -4.99
C ARG A 77 -13.42 5.39 -5.34
N THR A 78 -12.53 5.65 -4.38
CA THR A 78 -11.09 5.53 -4.58
C THR A 78 -10.66 4.08 -4.80
N LEU A 79 -11.22 3.11 -4.07
CA LEU A 79 -10.97 1.68 -4.32
C LEU A 79 -11.42 1.27 -5.73
N ALA A 80 -12.59 1.74 -6.18
CA ALA A 80 -13.04 1.50 -7.55
C ALA A 80 -12.10 2.14 -8.60
N GLY A 81 -11.55 3.33 -8.30
CA GLY A 81 -10.54 3.97 -9.13
C GLY A 81 -9.25 3.16 -9.23
N LEU A 82 -8.75 2.64 -8.10
CA LEU A 82 -7.58 1.75 -8.06
C LEU A 82 -7.79 0.46 -8.86
N GLU A 83 -8.98 -0.14 -8.78
CA GLU A 83 -9.34 -1.30 -9.61
C GLU A 83 -9.38 -0.95 -11.10
N THR A 84 -10.00 0.18 -11.45
CA THR A 84 -10.09 0.66 -12.84
C THR A 84 -8.70 0.91 -13.43
N LYS A 85 -7.77 1.41 -12.60
CA LYS A 85 -6.37 1.62 -12.97
C LYS A 85 -5.53 0.32 -12.95
N GLY A 86 -6.09 -0.80 -12.52
CA GLY A 86 -5.41 -2.09 -12.47
C GLY A 86 -4.40 -2.25 -11.34
N PHE A 87 -4.42 -1.39 -10.31
CA PHE A 87 -3.49 -1.51 -9.17
C PHE A 87 -3.89 -2.58 -8.17
N ILE A 88 -5.18 -2.89 -8.06
CA ILE A 88 -5.70 -3.89 -7.13
C ILE A 88 -6.85 -4.66 -7.78
N THR A 89 -7.21 -5.82 -7.22
CA THR A 89 -8.53 -6.41 -7.42
C THR A 89 -9.23 -6.61 -6.09
N ARG A 90 -10.57 -6.47 -6.04
CA ARG A 90 -11.36 -6.71 -4.83
C ARG A 90 -12.28 -7.90 -5.03
N ASN A 91 -12.20 -8.87 -4.11
CA ASN A 91 -13.11 -10.00 -4.08
C ASN A 91 -14.02 -9.91 -2.85
N LYS A 92 -15.34 -10.07 -3.06
CA LYS A 92 -16.29 -10.21 -1.95
C LYS A 92 -16.20 -11.64 -1.42
N THR A 93 -16.32 -11.80 -0.11
CA THR A 93 -16.40 -13.12 0.53
C THR A 93 -17.83 -13.41 0.97
N SER A 94 -18.18 -14.68 1.16
CA SER A 94 -19.46 -15.06 1.76
C SER A 94 -19.53 -14.62 3.22
N ARG A 95 -20.74 -14.32 3.71
CA ARG A 95 -21.00 -14.10 5.15
C ARG A 95 -20.69 -15.34 5.98
N ASP A 96 -20.84 -16.52 5.40
CA ASP A 96 -20.56 -17.81 6.05
C ASP A 96 -19.07 -18.16 6.05
N ASN A 97 -18.22 -17.34 5.41
CA ASN A 97 -16.78 -17.56 5.45
C ASN A 97 -16.25 -17.35 6.87
N SER A 98 -15.69 -18.39 7.48
CA SER A 98 -15.23 -18.41 8.87
C SER A 98 -14.19 -17.34 9.20
N LYS A 99 -13.32 -16.99 8.24
CA LYS A 99 -12.25 -15.99 8.39
C LYS A 99 -12.70 -14.58 8.08
N TYR A 100 -13.35 -14.39 6.93
CA TYR A 100 -13.62 -13.07 6.37
C TYR A 100 -15.01 -12.53 6.69
N LYS A 101 -16.00 -13.41 6.93
CA LYS A 101 -17.37 -13.05 7.36
C LYS A 101 -18.02 -11.96 6.51
N GLY A 102 -17.93 -12.08 5.18
CA GLY A 102 -18.50 -11.12 4.24
C GLY A 102 -17.62 -9.89 3.93
N ARG A 103 -16.46 -9.74 4.57
CA ARG A 103 -15.52 -8.66 4.26
C ARG A 103 -14.92 -8.82 2.87
N SER A 104 -14.65 -7.69 2.21
CA SER A 104 -13.88 -7.70 0.97
C SER A 104 -12.42 -8.02 1.28
N ILE A 105 -11.83 -8.87 0.45
CA ILE A 105 -10.38 -9.11 0.39
C ILE A 105 -9.82 -8.34 -0.81
N TYR A 106 -8.60 -7.84 -0.68
CA TYR A 106 -7.94 -7.05 -1.71
C TYR A 106 -6.66 -7.74 -2.17
N ASP A 107 -6.59 -8.05 -3.45
CA ASP A 107 -5.38 -8.59 -4.07
C ASP A 107 -4.48 -7.43 -4.53
N LEU A 108 -3.25 -7.44 -4.02
CA LEU A 108 -2.21 -6.45 -4.29
C LEU A 108 -1.14 -6.96 -5.27
N SER A 109 -1.26 -8.18 -5.79
CA SER A 109 -0.37 -8.71 -6.83
C SER A 109 -0.28 -7.81 -8.07
N PRO A 110 -1.36 -7.16 -8.55
CA PRO A 110 -1.25 -6.21 -9.67
C PRO A 110 -0.34 -5.01 -9.36
N LEU A 111 -0.43 -4.44 -8.15
CA LEU A 111 0.47 -3.36 -7.69
C LEU A 111 1.92 -3.83 -7.71
N VAL A 112 2.21 -5.01 -7.16
CA VAL A 112 3.59 -5.55 -7.13
C VAL A 112 4.12 -5.72 -8.55
N LYS A 113 3.31 -6.29 -9.45
CA LYS A 113 3.67 -6.45 -10.86
C LYS A 113 3.96 -5.11 -11.53
N ILE A 114 3.09 -4.12 -11.35
CA ILE A 114 3.27 -2.77 -11.92
C ILE A 114 4.58 -2.15 -11.42
N LEU A 115 4.85 -2.25 -10.12
CA LEU A 115 6.07 -1.70 -9.54
C LEU A 115 7.31 -2.41 -10.10
N GLU A 116 7.32 -3.74 -10.17
CA GLU A 116 8.46 -4.49 -10.69
C GLU A 116 8.73 -4.19 -12.17
N GLU A 117 7.68 -4.18 -13.00
CA GLU A 117 7.80 -3.97 -14.45
C GLU A 117 8.11 -2.52 -14.80
N LYS A 118 7.49 -1.54 -14.13
CA LYS A 118 7.67 -0.13 -14.49
C LYS A 118 8.85 0.53 -13.78
N ALA A 119 9.22 0.12 -12.57
CA ALA A 119 10.26 0.80 -11.78
C ALA A 119 11.56 1.08 -12.53
N PRO A 120 12.12 0.17 -13.34
CA PRO A 120 13.36 0.44 -14.07
C PRO A 120 13.25 1.63 -15.03
N ASP A 121 12.06 1.88 -15.56
CA ASP A 121 11.79 2.88 -16.59
C ASP A 121 11.30 4.21 -16.06
N LEU A 122 10.95 4.29 -14.78
CA LEU A 122 10.51 5.54 -14.13
C LEU A 122 11.65 6.57 -14.13
N ASP A 123 11.31 7.81 -14.47
CA ASP A 123 12.26 8.91 -14.59
C ASP A 123 12.93 9.20 -13.25
N ILE A 124 12.18 9.13 -12.15
CA ILE A 124 12.73 9.26 -10.81
C ILE A 124 13.79 8.19 -10.49
N VAL A 125 13.57 6.95 -10.93
CA VAL A 125 14.52 5.85 -10.70
C VAL A 125 15.76 6.05 -11.55
N LYS A 126 15.61 6.43 -12.83
CA LYS A 126 16.72 6.77 -13.73
C LYS A 126 17.56 7.92 -13.15
N LYS A 127 16.91 8.97 -12.62
CA LYS A 127 17.58 10.13 -12.00
C LYS A 127 18.37 9.72 -10.76
N ILE A 128 17.80 8.90 -9.87
CA ILE A 128 18.50 8.40 -8.67
C ILE A 128 19.72 7.55 -9.07
N LYS A 129 19.58 6.64 -10.05
CA LYS A 129 20.69 5.80 -10.54
C LYS A 129 21.81 6.65 -11.15
N LYS A 130 21.48 7.70 -11.92
CA LYS A 130 22.45 8.65 -12.48
C LYS A 130 23.20 9.41 -11.37
N ASN A 131 22.50 9.94 -10.39
CA ASN A 131 23.12 10.68 -9.28
C ASN A 131 24.08 9.80 -8.47
N LYS A 132 23.70 8.53 -8.20
CA LYS A 132 24.58 7.57 -7.53
C LYS A 132 25.85 7.27 -8.31
N ARG A 133 25.79 7.24 -9.65
CA ARG A 133 26.97 7.07 -10.50
C ARG A 133 27.91 8.27 -10.47
N LEU A 134 27.38 9.49 -10.37
CA LEU A 134 28.18 10.72 -10.31
C LEU A 134 28.84 10.96 -8.94
N ALA A 135 28.31 10.33 -7.89
CA ALA A 135 28.83 10.43 -6.53
C ALA A 135 29.88 9.34 -6.19
N LYS A 136 30.21 8.46 -7.14
CA LYS A 136 31.22 7.41 -7.01
C LYS A 136 32.44 7.78 -7.83
#